data_AF-A0A1G1LTP3-F1
#
_entry.id   AF-A0A1G1LTP3-F1
#
_cell.length_a   1.000
_cell.length_b   1.000
_cell.length_c   1.000
_cell.angle_alpha   90.00
_cell.angle_beta   90.00
_cell.angle_gamma   90.00
#
_symmetry.space_group_name_H-M   'P 1'
#
loop_
_entity.id
_entity.type
_entity.pdbx_description
1 polymer ?
#
loop_
_entity_poly.entity_id
_entity_poly.type
_entity_poly.pdbx_seq_one_letter_code
_entity_poly.pdbx_strand_id
1 'polypeptide(L)'
;MSEAIKVLFIDDEPDLCEMVKLALEGKGGYSVTTTTDPTAAESLFTQTQPDIVILDNVMPKLSGGDVAKKLKALMTERKFPVIMISGKGEFVYLKKSKEFKWMPNAPAVKTRGPLPDIKNSEELAKHYGVTRYATKPFTVDFLIEAMGEELAKFVVRKKDETDDTQII
;
A
#
# COMPACT_ATOMS: atom_id res chain seq x y z
N MET A 1 2.20 26.29 -1.38
CA MET A 1 1.66 25.19 -0.56
C MET A 1 1.98 23.92 -1.33
N SER A 2 2.72 22.97 -0.75
CA SER A 2 2.92 21.67 -1.39
C SER A 2 1.57 20.94 -1.44
N GLU A 3 1.22 20.36 -2.59
CA GLU A 3 0.02 19.52 -2.71
C GLU A 3 0.12 18.33 -1.75
N ALA A 4 -1.02 17.89 -1.21
CA ALA A 4 -1.08 16.72 -0.34
C ALA A 4 -0.74 15.44 -1.13
N ILE A 5 0.05 14.57 -0.52
CA ILE A 5 0.44 13.27 -1.08
C ILE A 5 -0.82 12.39 -1.18
N LYS A 6 -1.16 11.96 -2.40
CA LYS A 6 -2.33 11.12 -2.65
C LYS A 6 -1.97 9.65 -2.39
N VAL A 7 -2.67 9.02 -1.45
CA VAL A 7 -2.47 7.63 -1.06
C VAL A 7 -3.69 6.81 -1.49
N LEU A 8 -3.46 5.70 -2.17
CA LEU A 8 -4.48 4.67 -2.37
C LEU A 8 -4.19 3.48 -1.46
N PHE A 9 -5.08 3.21 -0.50
CA PHE A 9 -4.95 2.11 0.46
C PHE A 9 -5.99 1.02 0.15
N ILE A 10 -5.54 -0.21 -0.04
CA ILE A 10 -6.37 -1.35 -0.47
C ILE A 10 -6.20 -2.47 0.55
N ASP A 11 -7.26 -2.76 1.30
CA ASP A 11 -7.28 -3.78 2.35
C ASP A 11 -8.73 -4.22 2.60
N ASP A 12 -9.00 -5.53 2.75
CA ASP A 12 -10.37 -6.03 2.95
C ASP A 12 -10.91 -5.78 4.36
N GLU A 13 -10.08 -5.30 5.29
CA GLU A 13 -10.45 -4.91 6.64
C GLU A 13 -10.96 -3.44 6.69
N PRO A 14 -12.29 -3.20 6.81
CA PRO A 14 -12.85 -1.84 6.78
C PRO A 14 -12.37 -0.97 7.96
N ASP A 15 -12.24 -1.55 9.15
CA ASP A 15 -11.75 -0.86 10.35
C ASP A 15 -10.29 -0.38 10.15
N LEU A 16 -9.47 -1.17 9.47
CA LEU A 16 -8.09 -0.81 9.15
C LEU A 16 -8.04 0.32 8.12
N CYS A 17 -8.85 0.23 7.06
CA CYS A 17 -8.99 1.29 6.06
C CYS A 17 -9.39 2.63 6.69
N GLU A 18 -10.42 2.63 7.54
CA GLU A 18 -10.90 3.84 8.21
C GLU A 18 -9.84 4.41 9.15
N MET A 19 -9.19 3.58 9.98
CA MET A 19 -8.13 4.04 10.87
C MET A 19 -6.95 4.65 10.11
N VAL A 20 -6.45 3.97 9.07
CA VAL A 20 -5.29 4.46 8.29
C VAL A 20 -5.64 5.80 7.64
N LYS A 21 -6.84 5.90 7.04
CA LYS A 21 -7.31 7.16 6.45
C LYS A 21 -7.33 8.29 7.48
N LEU A 22 -8.03 8.10 8.60
CA LEU A 22 -8.14 9.13 9.64
C LEU A 22 -6.78 9.51 10.23
N ALA A 23 -5.89 8.53 10.42
CA ALA A 23 -4.58 8.77 11.01
C ALA A 23 -3.65 9.53 10.06
N LEU A 24 -3.61 9.17 8.77
CA LEU A 24 -2.79 9.86 7.77
C LEU A 24 -3.32 11.27 7.47
N GLU A 25 -4.62 11.41 7.24
CA GLU A 25 -5.24 12.73 6.99
C GLU A 25 -5.11 13.63 8.22
N GLY A 26 -5.23 13.08 9.43
CA GLY A 26 -5.08 13.82 10.68
C GLY A 26 -3.65 14.32 10.97
N LYS A 27 -2.62 13.67 10.42
CA LYS A 27 -1.22 14.16 10.48
C LYS A 27 -0.99 15.35 9.54
N GLY A 28 -1.85 15.52 8.54
CA GLY A 28 -1.74 16.55 7.51
C GLY A 28 -0.77 16.17 6.39
N GLY A 29 -0.98 16.74 5.19
CA GLY A 29 -0.12 16.50 4.03
C GLY A 29 -0.44 15.22 3.23
N TYR A 30 -1.50 14.49 3.58
CA TYR A 30 -1.97 13.31 2.88
C TYR A 30 -3.44 13.44 2.47
N SER A 31 -3.80 12.86 1.32
CA SER A 31 -5.18 12.67 0.87
C SER A 31 -5.38 11.18 0.59
N VAL A 32 -6.26 10.52 1.34
CA VAL A 32 -6.33 9.05 1.34
C VAL A 32 -7.63 8.56 0.72
N THR A 33 -7.48 7.79 -0.36
CA THR A 33 -8.55 6.98 -0.96
C THR A 33 -8.40 5.54 -0.47
N THR A 34 -9.48 4.95 0.02
CA THR A 34 -9.48 3.56 0.52
C THR A 34 -10.45 2.69 -0.28
N THR A 35 -10.17 1.41 -0.43
CA THR A 35 -11.14 0.41 -0.91
C THR A 35 -10.97 -0.91 -0.19
N THR A 36 -12.10 -1.55 0.14
CA THR A 36 -12.16 -2.92 0.65
C THR A 36 -12.44 -3.95 -0.45
N ASP A 37 -12.63 -3.48 -1.68
CA ASP A 37 -12.81 -4.32 -2.86
C ASP A 37 -11.54 -4.27 -3.72
N PRO A 38 -10.76 -5.37 -3.79
CA PRO A 38 -9.56 -5.42 -4.61
C PRO A 38 -9.84 -5.30 -6.12
N THR A 39 -11.07 -5.55 -6.57
CA THR A 39 -11.44 -5.40 -7.98
C THR A 39 -11.60 -3.94 -8.42
N ALA A 40 -11.83 -3.03 -7.47
CA ALA A 40 -11.93 -1.59 -7.73
C ALA A 40 -10.55 -0.91 -7.86
N ALA A 41 -9.46 -1.58 -7.51
CA ALA A 41 -8.12 -1.01 -7.40
C ALA A 41 -7.65 -0.29 -8.68
N GLU A 42 -7.81 -0.91 -9.85
CA GLU A 42 -7.37 -0.33 -11.14
C GLU A 42 -8.17 0.93 -11.53
N SER A 43 -9.49 0.88 -11.29
CA SER A 43 -10.40 1.98 -11.58
C SER A 43 -10.09 3.17 -10.68
N LEU A 44 -9.93 2.93 -9.37
CA LEU A 44 -9.58 3.97 -8.40
C LEU A 44 -8.19 4.53 -8.65
N PHE A 45 -7.22 3.69 -9.03
CA PHE A 45 -5.89 4.14 -9.40
C PHE A 45 -5.94 5.13 -10.56
N THR A 46 -6.65 4.79 -11.63
CA THR A 46 -6.81 5.65 -12.81
C THR A 46 -7.53 6.96 -12.48
N GLN A 47 -8.58 6.91 -11.65
CA GLN A 47 -9.39 8.08 -11.30
C GLN A 47 -8.66 9.04 -10.34
N THR A 48 -7.93 8.51 -9.37
CA THR A 48 -7.33 9.30 -8.28
C THR A 48 -5.88 9.69 -8.55
N GLN A 49 -5.21 8.97 -9.47
CA GLN A 49 -3.81 9.15 -9.83
C GLN A 49 -2.90 9.27 -8.59
N PRO A 50 -2.91 8.26 -7.69
CA PRO A 50 -2.23 8.34 -6.41
C PRO A 50 -0.72 8.45 -6.60
N ASP A 51 -0.06 9.11 -5.64
CA ASP A 51 1.40 9.21 -5.59
C ASP A 51 2.03 7.93 -5.03
N ILE A 52 1.28 7.17 -4.22
CA ILE A 52 1.70 5.90 -3.64
C ILE A 52 0.50 4.98 -3.43
N VAL A 53 0.72 3.68 -3.64
CA VAL A 53 -0.28 2.63 -3.35
C VAL A 53 0.19 1.79 -2.18
N ILE A 54 -0.71 1.54 -1.25
CA ILE A 54 -0.54 0.57 -0.15
C ILE A 54 -1.56 -0.54 -0.37
N LEU A 55 -1.09 -1.79 -0.36
CA LEU A 55 -1.87 -2.94 -0.80
C LEU A 55 -1.70 -4.12 0.15
N ASP A 56 -2.78 -4.64 0.70
CA ASP A 56 -2.75 -5.90 1.43
C ASP A 56 -2.53 -7.10 0.48
N ASN A 57 -1.75 -8.08 0.93
CA ASN A 57 -1.44 -9.27 0.15
C ASN A 57 -2.53 -10.34 0.27
N VAL A 58 -3.24 -10.40 1.40
CA VAL A 58 -4.11 -11.51 1.80
C VAL A 58 -5.57 -11.09 1.84
N MET A 59 -6.16 -10.87 0.67
CA MET A 59 -7.58 -10.52 0.53
C MET A 59 -8.43 -11.68 -0.02
N PRO A 60 -9.72 -11.77 0.33
CA PRO A 60 -10.69 -12.62 -0.34
C PRO A 60 -10.85 -12.25 -1.82
N LYS A 61 -11.19 -13.23 -2.67
CA LYS A 61 -11.51 -13.09 -4.11
C LYS A 61 -10.33 -12.79 -5.04
N LEU A 62 -9.43 -11.88 -4.70
CA LEU A 62 -8.29 -11.50 -5.53
C LEU A 62 -7.05 -11.28 -4.66
N SER A 63 -5.94 -11.95 -5.00
CA SER A 63 -4.71 -11.80 -4.22
C SER A 63 -4.07 -10.42 -4.42
N GLY A 64 -3.38 -9.89 -3.41
CA GLY A 64 -2.62 -8.64 -3.58
C GLY A 64 -1.55 -8.75 -4.66
N GLY A 65 -0.99 -9.95 -4.87
CA GLY A 65 -0.08 -10.21 -6.00
C GLY A 65 -0.73 -9.99 -7.37
N ASP A 66 -2.00 -10.37 -7.54
CA ASP A 66 -2.72 -10.14 -8.80
C ASP A 66 -3.03 -8.65 -8.98
N VAL A 67 -3.48 -7.96 -7.93
CA VAL A 67 -3.68 -6.50 -7.96
C VAL A 67 -2.37 -5.79 -8.33
N ALA A 68 -1.24 -6.17 -7.71
CA ALA A 68 0.07 -5.60 -8.01
C ALA A 68 0.48 -5.78 -9.48
N LYS A 69 0.26 -6.97 -10.06
CA LYS A 69 0.52 -7.22 -11.49
C LYS A 69 -0.29 -6.29 -12.40
N LYS A 70 -1.57 -6.10 -12.07
CA LYS A 70 -2.45 -5.23 -12.86
C LYS A 70 -2.04 -3.76 -12.74
N LEU A 71 -1.76 -3.28 -11.53
CA LEU A 71 -1.23 -1.93 -11.31
C LEU A 71 0.11 -1.72 -12.02
N LYS A 72 0.98 -2.74 -12.04
CA LYS A 72 2.24 -2.69 -12.77
C LYS A 72 2.05 -2.52 -14.28
N ALA A 73 0.99 -3.07 -14.87
CA ALA A 73 0.69 -2.84 -16.29
C ALA A 73 0.35 -1.36 -16.59
N LEU A 74 -0.12 -0.60 -15.59
CA LEU A 74 -0.39 0.84 -15.70
C LEU A 74 0.87 1.71 -15.49
N MET A 75 1.98 1.13 -15.01
CA MET A 75 3.23 1.85 -14.76
C MET A 75 3.98 2.28 -16.04
N THR A 76 3.48 1.90 -17.22
CA THR A 76 4.04 2.29 -18.52
C THR A 76 3.99 3.80 -18.74
N GLU A 77 2.98 4.48 -18.20
CA GLU A 77 2.78 5.93 -18.36
C GLU A 77 3.35 6.74 -17.20
N ARG A 78 3.36 6.16 -15.99
CA ARG A 78 3.87 6.79 -14.77
C ARG A 78 4.41 5.74 -13.82
N LYS A 79 5.68 5.84 -13.45
CA LYS A 79 6.26 5.04 -12.36
C LYS A 79 5.72 5.54 -11.00
N PHE A 80 5.27 4.63 -10.14
CA PHE A 80 4.82 4.94 -8.78
C PHE A 80 5.22 3.82 -7.79
N PRO A 81 5.45 4.15 -6.51
CA PRO A 81 5.73 3.17 -5.48
C PRO A 81 4.49 2.37 -5.07
N VAL A 82 4.72 1.09 -4.77
CA VAL A 82 3.71 0.17 -4.24
C VAL A 82 4.29 -0.49 -3.00
N ILE A 83 3.66 -0.27 -1.85
CA ILE A 83 4.00 -0.93 -0.58
C ILE A 83 2.99 -2.05 -0.37
N MET A 84 3.47 -3.30 -0.42
CA MET A 84 2.64 -4.45 -0.08
C MET A 84 2.72 -4.74 1.42
N ILE A 85 1.59 -4.97 2.05
CA ILE A 85 1.46 -5.31 3.46
C ILE A 85 0.92 -6.73 3.59
N SER A 86 1.43 -7.52 4.53
CA SER A 86 0.92 -8.87 4.77
C SER A 86 1.10 -9.29 6.22
N GLY A 87 0.14 -9.99 6.81
CA GLY A 87 0.36 -10.61 8.11
C GLY A 87 -0.87 -11.32 8.64
N LYS A 88 -0.71 -12.01 9.77
CA LYS A 88 -1.79 -12.66 10.50
C LYS A 88 -2.15 -11.78 11.71
N GLY A 89 -2.84 -10.68 11.46
CA GLY A 89 -3.35 -9.80 12.50
C GLY A 89 -4.57 -9.09 11.95
N GLU A 90 -5.66 -9.13 12.71
CA GLU A 90 -6.88 -8.37 12.40
C GLU A 90 -6.84 -7.07 13.21
N PHE A 91 -7.15 -5.97 12.57
CA PHE A 91 -7.22 -4.67 13.24
C PHE A 91 -8.67 -4.36 13.59
N VAL A 92 -9.00 -4.38 14.89
CA VAL A 92 -10.38 -4.20 15.35
C VAL A 92 -10.55 -2.94 16.17
N TYR A 93 -11.69 -2.28 16.02
CA TYR A 93 -12.12 -1.24 16.95
C TYR A 93 -12.82 -1.84 18.18
N LEU A 94 -12.16 -1.75 19.35
CA LEU A 94 -12.74 -2.22 20.61
C LEU A 94 -13.67 -1.15 21.20
N LYS A 95 -14.98 -1.28 20.93
CA LYS A 95 -16.01 -0.35 21.46
C LYS A 95 -15.94 -0.12 22.97
N LYS A 96 -15.52 -1.14 23.75
CA LYS A 96 -15.42 -1.06 25.21
C LYS A 96 -14.30 -0.12 25.69
N SER A 97 -13.13 -0.18 25.07
CA SER A 97 -11.99 0.68 25.41
C SER A 97 -11.89 1.93 24.55
N LYS A 98 -12.69 2.03 23.47
CA LYS A 98 -12.61 3.07 22.43
C LYS A 98 -11.22 3.16 21.79
N GLU A 99 -10.54 2.03 21.70
CA GLU A 99 -9.19 1.92 21.16
C GLU A 99 -9.19 0.93 20.00
N PHE A 100 -8.33 1.19 19.03
CA PHE A 100 -8.00 0.20 18.02
C PHE A 100 -6.92 -0.73 18.54
N LYS A 101 -7.04 -2.02 18.24
CA LYS A 101 -6.06 -3.01 18.68
C LYS A 101 -5.84 -4.06 17.62
N TRP A 102 -4.58 -4.38 17.39
CA TRP A 102 -4.20 -5.58 16.65
C TRP A 102 -4.56 -6.82 17.47
N MET A 103 -5.41 -7.67 16.93
CA MET A 103 -5.73 -8.97 17.49
C MET A 103 -4.88 -10.05 16.80
N PRO A 104 -4.05 -10.81 17.56
CA PRO A 104 -3.34 -11.94 17.00
C PRO A 104 -4.31 -13.08 16.66
N ASN A 105 -3.96 -13.89 15.66
CA ASN A 105 -4.66 -15.12 15.27
C ASN A 105 -6.04 -14.94 14.60
N ALA A 106 -6.18 -13.92 13.76
CA ALA A 106 -7.28 -13.89 12.79
C ALA A 106 -7.29 -15.22 12.00
N PRO A 107 -8.43 -15.91 11.87
CA PRO A 107 -8.49 -17.15 11.11
C PRO A 107 -8.05 -16.85 9.68
N ALA A 108 -7.03 -17.58 9.20
CA ALA A 108 -6.51 -17.37 7.86
C ALA A 108 -7.66 -17.44 6.85
N VAL A 109 -7.75 -16.44 5.97
CA VAL A 109 -8.69 -16.44 4.84
C VAL A 109 -8.55 -17.79 4.14
N LYS A 110 -9.59 -18.63 4.23
CA LYS A 110 -9.56 -20.04 3.81
C LYS A 110 -9.34 -20.21 2.30
N THR A 111 -9.46 -19.12 1.55
CA THR A 111 -9.34 -19.05 0.08
C THR A 111 -8.01 -18.45 -0.39
N ARG A 112 -6.94 -18.49 0.41
CA ARG A 112 -5.62 -18.04 -0.06
C ARG A 112 -4.89 -19.15 -0.83
N GLY A 113 -4.24 -18.78 -1.94
CA GLY A 113 -3.23 -19.62 -2.60
C GLY A 113 -1.98 -19.80 -1.73
N PRO A 114 -1.04 -20.67 -2.12
CA PRO A 114 0.22 -20.84 -1.38
C PRO A 114 0.99 -19.51 -1.38
N LEU A 115 1.46 -19.09 -0.20
CA LEU A 115 2.47 -18.03 -0.13
C LEU A 115 3.82 -18.60 -0.60
N PRO A 116 4.64 -17.81 -1.29
CA PRO A 116 6.00 -18.24 -1.64
C PRO A 116 6.81 -18.51 -0.36
N ASP A 117 7.66 -19.53 -0.38
CA ASP A 117 8.59 -19.84 0.73
C ASP A 117 9.80 -18.88 0.68
N ILE A 118 9.51 -17.59 0.84
CA ILE A 118 10.48 -16.50 0.87
C ILE A 118 10.37 -15.83 2.24
N LYS A 119 11.46 -15.82 2.99
CA LYS A 119 11.51 -15.26 4.35
C LYS A 119 11.97 -13.80 4.40
N ASN A 120 12.49 -13.28 3.29
CA ASN A 120 13.07 -11.96 3.18
C ASN A 120 12.09 -10.98 2.52
N SER A 121 11.87 -9.81 3.14
CA SER A 121 10.95 -8.78 2.65
C SER A 121 11.36 -8.15 1.32
N GLU A 122 12.66 -7.98 1.06
CA GLU A 122 13.16 -7.45 -0.22
C GLU A 122 12.97 -8.47 -1.35
N GLU A 123 13.20 -9.75 -1.08
CA GLU A 123 12.95 -10.82 -2.05
C GLU A 123 11.46 -10.98 -2.32
N LEU A 124 10.60 -10.83 -1.30
CA LEU A 124 9.15 -10.77 -1.47
C LEU A 124 8.74 -9.56 -2.33
N ALA A 125 9.30 -8.38 -2.06
CA ALA A 125 9.02 -7.18 -2.86
C ALA A 125 9.38 -7.41 -4.34
N LYS A 126 10.57 -7.97 -4.61
CA LYS A 126 11.01 -8.35 -5.96
C LYS A 126 10.08 -9.38 -6.60
N HIS A 127 9.68 -10.41 -5.86
CA HIS A 127 8.79 -11.47 -6.32
C HIS A 127 7.44 -10.92 -6.79
N TYR A 128 6.83 -10.03 -5.99
CA TYR A 128 5.54 -9.41 -6.33
C TYR A 128 5.67 -8.20 -7.28
N GLY A 129 6.90 -7.76 -7.58
CA GLY A 129 7.14 -6.59 -8.43
C GLY A 129 6.69 -5.27 -7.78
N VAL A 130 6.68 -5.22 -6.44
CA VAL A 130 6.36 -4.03 -5.64
C VAL A 130 7.65 -3.40 -5.10
N THR A 131 7.57 -2.16 -4.62
CA THR A 131 8.78 -1.45 -4.19
C THR A 131 9.17 -1.77 -2.75
N ARG A 132 8.20 -2.10 -1.91
CA ARG A 132 8.43 -2.58 -0.53
C ARG A 132 7.44 -3.66 -0.15
N TYR A 133 7.89 -4.58 0.70
CA TYR A 133 7.03 -5.53 1.41
C TYR A 133 7.17 -5.30 2.92
N ALA A 134 6.05 -5.20 3.62
CA ALA A 134 5.98 -4.96 5.06
C ALA A 134 5.01 -5.94 5.74
N THR A 135 5.13 -6.09 7.05
CA THR A 135 4.31 -7.04 7.81
C THR A 135 3.34 -6.38 8.79
N LYS A 136 2.14 -6.95 8.95
CA LYS A 136 1.25 -6.65 10.09
C LYS A 136 1.77 -7.37 11.35
N PRO A 137 1.67 -6.77 12.56
CA PRO A 137 1.15 -5.43 12.83
C PRO A 137 2.16 -4.33 12.48
N PHE A 138 1.65 -3.14 12.13
CA PHE A 138 2.45 -1.94 11.87
C PHE A 138 1.90 -0.73 12.64
N THR A 139 2.71 0.32 12.76
CA THR A 139 2.30 1.64 13.28
C THR A 139 2.08 2.62 12.13
N VAL A 140 1.29 3.68 12.37
CA VAL A 140 1.09 4.74 11.38
C VAL A 140 2.40 5.48 11.10
N ASP A 141 3.23 5.71 12.11
CA ASP A 141 4.52 6.37 11.93
C ASP A 141 5.47 5.52 11.05
N PHE A 142 5.43 4.19 11.18
CA PHE A 142 6.16 3.29 10.27
C PHE A 142 5.64 3.42 8.82
N LEU A 143 4.33 3.50 8.61
CA LEU A 143 3.78 3.71 7.26
C LEU A 143 4.23 5.05 6.68
N ILE A 144 4.23 6.12 7.47
CA ILE A 144 4.67 7.45 7.05
C ILE A 144 6.14 7.42 6.64
N GLU A 145 7.01 6.84 7.47
CA GLU A 145 8.44 6.65 7.17
C GLU A 145 8.61 5.85 5.87
N ALA A 146 7.92 4.71 5.75
CA ALA A 146 8.00 3.86 4.59
C ALA A 146 7.54 4.55 3.30
N MET A 147 6.44 5.30 3.35
CA MET A 147 5.98 6.10 2.22
C MET A 147 6.99 7.17 1.85
N GLY A 148 7.56 7.87 2.82
CA GLY A 148 8.55 8.92 2.59
C GLY A 148 9.81 8.40 1.89
N GLU A 149 10.35 7.27 2.36
CA GLU A 149 11.50 6.60 1.75
C GLU A 149 11.22 6.19 0.30
N GLU A 150 10.05 5.59 0.06
CA GLU A 150 9.67 5.12 -1.27
C GLU A 150 9.42 6.30 -2.23
N LEU A 151 8.70 7.34 -1.80
CA LEU A 151 8.47 8.53 -2.61
C LEU A 151 9.77 9.24 -2.96
N ALA A 152 10.71 9.37 -2.01
CA ALA A 152 12.01 10.00 -2.26
C ALA A 152 12.78 9.31 -3.40
N LYS A 153 12.76 7.97 -3.47
CA LYS A 153 13.41 7.20 -4.55
C LYS A 153 12.84 7.52 -5.94
N PHE A 154 11.55 7.87 -6.02
CA PHE A 154 10.88 8.19 -7.29
C PHE A 154 11.04 9.66 -7.69
N VAL A 155 11.15 10.56 -6.71
CA VAL A 155 11.48 11.97 -6.97
C VAL A 155 12.91 12.10 -7.51
N VAL A 156 13.88 11.39 -6.91
CA VAL A 156 15.28 11.41 -7.37
C VAL A 156 15.39 10.89 -8.81
N ARG A 157 14.75 9.77 -9.13
CA ARG A 157 14.77 9.19 -10.49
C ARG A 157 14.20 10.11 -11.58
N LYS A 158 13.19 10.93 -11.27
CA LYS A 158 12.67 11.92 -12.22
C LYS A 158 13.70 13.00 -12.57
N LYS A 159 14.57 13.37 -11.61
CA LYS A 159 15.59 14.40 -11.81
C LYS A 159 16.72 13.90 -12.71
N ASP A 160 17.11 12.64 -12.54
CA ASP A 160 18.14 11.99 -13.36
C ASP A 160 17.67 11.78 -14.82
N GLU A 161 16.38 11.47 -15.06
CA GLU A 161 15.82 11.33 -16.42
C GLU A 161 15.70 12.69 -17.15
N THR A 162 15.62 13.81 -16.44
CA THR A 162 15.52 15.16 -17.05
C THR A 162 16.85 15.80 -17.42
N ASP A 163 17.98 15.34 -16.87
CA ASP A 163 19.32 15.91 -17.17
C ASP A 163 19.88 15.38 -18.51
N ASP A 164 19.42 14.23 -19.00
CA ASP A 164 19.88 13.64 -20.27
C ASP A 164 19.21 14.22 -21.52
N THR A 165 18.28 15.18 -21.38
CA THR A 165 17.55 15.78 -22.54
C THR A 165 18.01 17.21 -22.89
N GLN A 166 19.12 17.70 -22.32
CA GLN A 166 19.73 18.98 -22.70
C GLN A 166 21.17 18.83 -23.20
N ILE A 167 21.43 17.91 -24.14
CA ILE A 167 22.64 17.97 -24.97
C ILE A 167 22.28 17.60 -26.42
N ILE A 168 21.57 18.49 -27.12
CA ILE A 168 21.75 18.74 -28.57
C ILE A 168 21.16 20.09 -28.97
#